data_AF-A0A0B8PHX8-F1
#
_entry.id   AF-A0A0B8PHX8-F1
#
_cell.length_a   1.000
_cell.length_b   1.000
_cell.length_c   1.000
_cell.angle_alpha   90.00
_cell.angle_beta   90.00
_cell.angle_gamma   90.00
#
_symmetry.space_group_name_H-M   'P 1'
#
loop_
_entity.id
_entity.type
_entity.pdbx_description
1 polymer ?
#
loop_
_entity_poly.entity_id
_entity_poly.type
_entity_poly.pdbx_seq_one_letter_code
_entity_poly.pdbx_strand_id
1 'polypeptide(L)'
;MVVFDEVHHCSGTNGDNANSWGQKIIKKIQNKARFTLSLSGTPWRSDSVPIVLANYCDHEGKLVVDYQYSLQQAVAEGVCRSPRIILVDSTNLTLSVDEKEESYSSIDNLLQESNTSYRCIVQNREAMEYILKLGCERLANIRRLNENAGGLVVASSLKHAAIVKQILVDNYNQSVVSVSYDNRDSHAEISRFRNSNTQWIVSIGMISEGTDIPRLQVCCHMSSIKTELYFRQVLGRILRVDNSIYQKAWMYTFAEERLTQSAENIAQDIPDVCSIVKVDQELEQIIPEQISEHSISETSSTFSFEEILRFGSEMECEQHSKVRGEGSQAILTELQLEEFKVRLIKTF
;
A
#
# COMPACT_ATOMS: atom_id res chain seq x y z
N MET A 1 -35.04 2.90 -8.40
CA MET A 1 -33.71 2.27 -8.43
C MET A 1 -32.81 3.08 -7.52
N VAL A 2 -31.94 2.43 -6.74
CA VAL A 2 -30.91 3.08 -5.92
C VAL A 2 -29.56 2.54 -6.37
N VAL A 3 -28.55 3.42 -6.46
CA VAL A 3 -27.18 3.05 -6.82
C VAL A 3 -26.27 3.44 -5.66
N PHE A 4 -25.45 2.48 -5.19
CA PHE A 4 -24.44 2.68 -4.17
C PHE A 4 -23.07 2.54 -4.81
N ASP A 5 -22.31 3.63 -4.80
CA ASP A 5 -20.90 3.60 -5.19
C ASP A 5 -20.02 3.39 -3.95
N GLU A 6 -18.89 2.70 -4.13
CA GLU A 6 -17.97 2.28 -3.06
C GLU A 6 -18.70 1.68 -1.84
N VAL A 7 -19.65 0.78 -2.10
CA VAL A 7 -20.54 0.22 -1.07
C VAL A 7 -19.79 -0.46 0.07
N HIS A 8 -18.54 -0.89 -0.16
CA HIS A 8 -17.70 -1.56 0.82
C HIS A 8 -17.41 -0.71 2.07
N HIS A 9 -17.57 0.62 2.00
CA HIS A 9 -17.50 1.46 3.19
C HIS A 9 -18.72 1.34 4.11
N CYS A 10 -19.86 0.87 3.60
CA CYS A 10 -21.09 0.70 4.34
C CYS A 10 -21.19 -0.72 4.88
N SER A 11 -21.11 -0.89 6.20
CA SER A 11 -21.10 -2.21 6.84
C SER A 11 -22.30 -2.46 7.74
N GLY A 12 -22.63 -3.74 7.90
CA GLY A 12 -23.64 -4.27 8.79
C GLY A 12 -24.75 -5.06 8.10
N THR A 13 -25.36 -5.96 8.87
CA THR A 13 -26.53 -6.75 8.46
C THR A 13 -27.81 -6.28 9.15
N ASN A 14 -27.69 -5.61 10.29
CA ASN A 14 -28.80 -5.07 11.07
C ASN A 14 -28.42 -3.73 11.74
N GLY A 15 -29.36 -3.14 12.47
CA GLY A 15 -29.16 -1.82 13.08
C GLY A 15 -28.06 -1.75 14.14
N ASP A 16 -27.73 -2.87 14.77
CA ASP A 16 -26.86 -2.94 15.94
C ASP A 16 -25.39 -3.22 15.56
N ASN A 17 -25.15 -3.93 14.46
CA ASN A 17 -23.81 -4.22 13.94
C ASN A 17 -23.38 -3.35 12.74
N ALA A 18 -24.22 -2.39 12.35
CA ALA A 18 -23.94 -1.51 11.22
C ALA A 18 -23.22 -0.23 11.64
N ASN A 19 -22.32 0.25 10.78
CA ASN A 19 -21.74 1.58 10.93
C ASN A 19 -22.77 2.67 10.62
N SER A 20 -22.44 3.94 10.88
CA SER A 20 -23.39 5.05 10.73
C SER A 20 -23.94 5.21 9.31
N TRP A 21 -23.23 4.74 8.28
CA TRP A 21 -23.70 4.75 6.89
C TRP A 21 -24.60 3.54 6.61
N GLY A 22 -24.17 2.35 7.00
CA GLY A 22 -24.93 1.11 6.88
C GLY A 22 -26.28 1.16 7.58
N GLN A 23 -26.34 1.69 8.80
CA GLN A 23 -27.59 1.87 9.55
C GLN A 23 -28.61 2.71 8.78
N LYS A 24 -28.16 3.77 8.09
CA LYS A 24 -29.04 4.63 7.30
C LYS A 24 -29.58 3.89 6.09
N ILE A 25 -28.75 3.10 5.41
CA ILE A 25 -29.15 2.31 4.25
C ILE A 25 -30.15 1.23 4.66
N ILE A 26 -29.86 0.48 5.72
CA ILE A 26 -30.73 -0.55 6.29
C ILE A 26 -32.10 0.05 6.65
N LYS A 27 -32.13 1.12 7.47
CA LYS A 27 -33.40 1.69 7.96
C LYS A 27 -34.22 2.39 6.86
N LYS A 28 -33.55 3.05 5.91
CA LYS A 28 -34.23 3.94 4.96
C LYS A 28 -34.44 3.33 3.59
N ILE A 29 -33.61 2.40 3.14
CA ILE A 29 -33.58 1.92 1.75
C ILE A 29 -33.89 0.43 1.63
N GLN A 30 -33.40 -0.39 2.56
CA GLN A 30 -33.63 -1.83 2.52
C GLN A 30 -35.13 -2.14 2.36
N ASN A 31 -35.45 -2.99 1.38
CA ASN A 31 -36.81 -3.38 1.02
C ASN A 31 -37.76 -2.25 0.57
N LYS A 32 -37.26 -1.03 0.34
CA LYS A 32 -38.05 0.11 -0.19
C LYS A 32 -37.75 0.42 -1.65
N ALA A 33 -36.55 0.10 -2.12
CA ALA A 33 -36.19 0.25 -3.53
C ALA A 33 -36.58 -1.00 -4.33
N ARG A 34 -37.24 -0.81 -5.48
CA ARG A 34 -37.57 -1.92 -6.41
C ARG A 34 -36.32 -2.58 -7.02
N PHE A 35 -35.24 -1.81 -7.18
CA PHE A 35 -33.96 -2.24 -7.73
C PHE A 35 -32.83 -1.54 -6.98
N THR A 36 -31.77 -2.28 -6.67
CA THR A 36 -30.55 -1.80 -6.01
C THR A 36 -29.35 -2.22 -6.86
N LEU A 37 -28.46 -1.29 -7.17
CA LEU A 37 -27.17 -1.56 -7.81
C LEU A 37 -26.07 -1.15 -6.83
N SER A 38 -25.19 -2.09 -6.49
CA SER A 38 -24.07 -1.88 -5.58
C SER A 38 -22.76 -2.05 -6.33
N LEU A 39 -21.91 -1.03 -6.29
CA LEU A 39 -20.63 -0.96 -7.01
C LEU A 39 -19.49 -0.85 -6.00
N SER A 40 -18.39 -1.54 -6.27
CA SER A 40 -17.17 -1.48 -5.48
C SER A 40 -15.99 -2.04 -6.28
N GLY A 41 -14.85 -1.34 -6.26
CA GLY A 41 -13.59 -1.88 -6.79
C GLY A 41 -12.91 -2.88 -5.86
N THR A 42 -13.32 -2.91 -4.59
CA THR A 42 -12.78 -3.76 -3.53
C THR A 42 -13.90 -4.26 -2.63
N PRO A 43 -14.72 -5.23 -3.07
CA PRO A 43 -15.91 -5.66 -2.34
C PRO A 43 -15.60 -6.55 -1.13
N TRP A 44 -14.66 -6.14 -0.28
CA TRP A 44 -14.33 -6.78 0.98
C TRP A 44 -13.95 -5.75 2.05
N ARG A 45 -13.87 -6.20 3.29
CA ARG A 45 -13.49 -5.37 4.43
C ARG A 45 -12.49 -6.09 5.33
N SER A 46 -11.53 -5.35 5.86
CA SER A 46 -10.51 -5.88 6.76
C SER A 46 -11.03 -6.20 8.17
N ASP A 47 -12.20 -5.69 8.54
CA ASP A 47 -12.84 -5.93 9.85
C ASP A 47 -13.80 -7.13 9.83
N SER A 48 -13.88 -7.86 8.71
CA SER A 48 -14.77 -9.00 8.50
C SER A 48 -16.26 -8.71 8.76
N VAL A 49 -16.66 -7.43 8.86
CA VAL A 49 -18.07 -7.05 8.99
C VAL A 49 -18.70 -7.11 7.59
N PRO A 50 -19.91 -7.67 7.42
CA PRO A 50 -20.55 -7.77 6.12
C PRO A 50 -20.81 -6.39 5.48
N ILE A 51 -20.69 -6.33 4.16
CA ILE A 51 -21.11 -5.16 3.38
C ILE A 51 -22.63 -5.10 3.37
N VAL A 52 -23.17 -3.90 3.56
CA VAL A 52 -24.61 -3.67 3.59
C VAL A 52 -25.28 -4.08 2.29
N LEU A 53 -26.40 -4.80 2.40
CA LEU A 53 -27.18 -5.35 1.28
C LEU A 53 -26.44 -6.37 0.40
N ALA A 54 -25.21 -6.76 0.75
CA ALA A 54 -24.50 -7.80 0.03
C ALA A 54 -24.99 -9.20 0.43
N ASN A 55 -24.96 -10.12 -0.53
CA ASN A 55 -25.31 -11.52 -0.32
C ASN A 55 -24.04 -12.34 -0.14
N TYR A 56 -24.08 -13.28 0.79
CA TYR A 56 -22.96 -14.17 1.08
C TYR A 56 -23.42 -15.62 1.04
N CYS A 57 -22.57 -16.52 0.56
CA CYS A 57 -22.85 -17.95 0.56
C CYS A 57 -22.85 -18.48 1.99
N ASP A 58 -23.96 -19.04 2.43
CA ASP A 58 -24.20 -19.43 3.84
C ASP A 58 -23.18 -20.44 4.40
N HIS A 59 -22.55 -21.25 3.55
CA HIS A 59 -21.61 -22.29 3.95
C HIS A 59 -20.15 -21.83 3.99
N GLU A 60 -19.76 -20.88 3.13
CA GLU A 60 -18.35 -20.47 2.99
C GLU A 60 -18.10 -19.01 3.41
N GLY A 61 -19.15 -18.23 3.68
CA GLY A 61 -19.04 -16.81 3.99
C GLY A 61 -18.49 -15.96 2.84
N LYS A 62 -18.46 -16.51 1.61
CA LYS A 62 -17.97 -15.85 0.41
C LYS A 62 -19.01 -14.92 -0.20
N LEU A 63 -18.57 -13.75 -0.65
CA LEU A 63 -19.43 -12.79 -1.32
C LEU A 63 -19.98 -13.36 -2.63
N VAL A 64 -21.29 -13.21 -2.84
CA VAL A 64 -21.94 -13.50 -4.12
C VAL A 64 -21.95 -12.22 -4.94
N VAL A 65 -21.27 -12.23 -6.09
CA VAL A 65 -21.15 -11.10 -7.00
C VAL A 65 -21.97 -11.35 -8.26
N ASP A 66 -22.88 -10.44 -8.60
CA ASP A 66 -23.74 -10.57 -9.78
C ASP A 66 -22.95 -10.42 -11.10
N TYR A 67 -21.95 -9.53 -11.11
CA TYR A 67 -21.06 -9.30 -12.24
C TYR A 67 -19.70 -8.77 -11.77
N GLN A 68 -18.63 -9.27 -12.37
CA GLN A 68 -17.26 -8.86 -12.07
C GLN A 68 -16.56 -8.45 -13.37
N TYR A 69 -15.99 -7.24 -13.37
CA TYR A 69 -15.08 -6.77 -14.39
C TYR A 69 -13.68 -6.71 -13.79
N SER A 70 -12.84 -7.67 -14.17
CA SER A 70 -11.54 -7.88 -13.51
C SER A 70 -10.50 -6.86 -13.94
N LEU A 71 -9.47 -6.67 -13.11
CA LEU A 71 -8.31 -5.88 -13.53
C LEU A 71 -7.64 -6.52 -14.76
N GLN A 72 -7.62 -7.85 -14.85
CA GLN A 72 -7.11 -8.57 -16.02
C GLN A 72 -7.84 -8.16 -17.31
N GLN A 73 -9.18 -8.17 -17.27
CA GLN A 73 -10.01 -7.74 -18.40
C GLN A 73 -9.77 -6.27 -18.72
N ALA A 74 -9.76 -5.39 -17.72
CA ALA A 74 -9.50 -3.97 -17.91
C ALA A 74 -8.14 -3.68 -18.56
N VAL A 75 -7.10 -4.46 -18.22
CA VAL A 75 -5.78 -4.36 -18.86
C VAL A 75 -5.81 -4.90 -20.29
N ALA A 76 -6.46 -6.05 -20.52
CA ALA A 76 -6.56 -6.67 -21.85
C ALA A 76 -7.34 -5.79 -22.84
N GLU A 77 -8.37 -5.09 -22.37
CA GLU A 77 -9.19 -4.17 -23.16
C GLU A 77 -8.61 -2.75 -23.27
N GLY A 78 -7.48 -2.48 -22.61
CA GLY A 78 -6.82 -1.17 -22.64
C GLY A 78 -7.54 -0.07 -21.85
N VAL A 79 -8.45 -0.44 -20.95
CA VAL A 79 -9.12 0.47 -20.00
C VAL A 79 -8.18 0.84 -18.84
N CYS A 80 -7.31 -0.09 -18.44
CA CYS A 80 -6.30 0.08 -17.41
C CYS A 80 -4.88 -0.17 -17.95
N ARG A 81 -3.90 0.50 -17.36
CA ARG A 81 -2.47 0.22 -17.58
C ARG A 81 -2.09 -1.11 -16.95
N SER A 82 -1.15 -1.84 -17.57
CA SER A 82 -0.54 -3.03 -16.98
C SER A 82 0.37 -2.62 -15.80
N PRO A 83 0.11 -3.10 -14.57
CA PRO A 83 0.94 -2.80 -13.41
C PRO A 83 2.26 -3.57 -13.42
N ARG A 84 3.31 -2.94 -12.90
CA ARG A 84 4.63 -3.52 -12.62
C ARG A 84 5.01 -3.13 -11.20
N ILE A 85 5.09 -4.10 -10.30
CA ILE A 85 5.37 -3.84 -8.89
C ILE A 85 6.77 -4.30 -8.57
N ILE A 86 7.55 -3.39 -8.00
CA ILE A 86 8.92 -3.63 -7.58
C ILE A 86 8.92 -3.68 -6.06
N LEU A 87 9.21 -4.86 -5.54
CA LEU A 87 9.46 -5.09 -4.12
C LEU A 87 10.95 -4.88 -3.85
N VAL A 88 11.26 -3.95 -2.97
CA VAL A 88 12.62 -3.60 -2.56
C VAL A 88 12.91 -4.23 -1.21
N ASP A 89 13.96 -5.02 -1.13
CA ASP A 89 14.46 -5.63 0.10
C ASP A 89 15.94 -5.26 0.30
N SER A 90 16.50 -5.55 1.46
CA SER A 90 17.93 -5.40 1.75
C SER A 90 18.49 -6.74 2.20
N THR A 91 19.71 -7.10 1.78
CA THR A 91 20.38 -8.33 2.24
C THR A 91 21.29 -8.13 3.44
N ASN A 92 21.56 -6.87 3.78
CA ASN A 92 22.43 -6.49 4.88
C ASN A 92 21.77 -5.35 5.67
N LEU A 93 20.89 -5.71 6.61
CA LEU A 93 20.32 -4.76 7.56
C LEU A 93 21.03 -4.91 8.89
N THR A 94 21.51 -3.80 9.43
CA THR A 94 22.20 -3.75 10.72
C THR A 94 21.37 -2.95 11.71
N LEU A 95 21.05 -3.57 12.84
CA LEU A 95 20.39 -2.93 13.97
C LEU A 95 21.37 -2.83 15.14
N SER A 96 21.66 -1.62 15.57
CA SER A 96 22.53 -1.34 16.72
C SER A 96 21.68 -0.92 17.92
N VAL A 97 21.69 -1.71 18.99
CA VAL A 97 20.99 -1.44 20.26
C VAL A 97 21.97 -1.61 21.41
N ASP A 98 22.22 -0.54 22.18
CA ASP A 98 23.07 -0.57 23.38
C ASP A 98 24.44 -1.25 23.15
N GLU A 99 25.16 -0.84 22.10
CA GLU A 99 26.47 -1.38 21.67
C GLU A 99 26.47 -2.84 21.18
N LYS A 100 25.30 -3.46 21.01
CA LYS A 100 25.15 -4.74 20.32
C LYS A 100 24.64 -4.52 18.91
N GLU A 101 25.32 -5.15 17.97
CA GLU A 101 25.00 -5.10 16.55
C GLU A 101 24.39 -6.44 16.13
N GLU A 102 23.18 -6.39 15.58
CA GLU A 102 22.48 -7.55 15.04
C GLU A 102 22.26 -7.35 13.55
N SER A 103 22.59 -8.38 12.76
CA SER A 103 22.46 -8.34 11.30
C SER A 103 21.33 -9.22 10.81
N TYR A 104 20.58 -8.74 9.83
CA TYR A 104 19.41 -9.41 9.27
C TYR A 104 19.51 -9.52 7.74
N SER A 105 19.04 -10.64 7.20
CA SER A 105 19.17 -11.01 5.77
C SER A 105 18.03 -10.51 4.86
N SER A 106 16.97 -9.95 5.48
CA SER A 106 15.82 -9.35 4.81
C SER A 106 15.04 -8.44 5.76
N ILE A 107 14.21 -7.58 5.18
CA ILE A 107 13.24 -6.76 5.90
C ILE A 107 12.31 -7.64 6.75
N ASP A 108 11.84 -8.77 6.22
CA ASP A 108 10.93 -9.65 6.97
C ASP A 108 11.62 -10.30 8.17
N ASN A 109 12.88 -10.73 8.04
CA ASN A 109 13.65 -11.29 9.15
C ASN A 109 13.83 -10.23 10.25
N LEU A 110 14.21 -8.99 9.90
CA LEU A 110 14.32 -7.89 10.85
C LEU A 110 13.00 -7.65 11.60
N LEU A 111 11.86 -7.64 10.91
CA LEU A 111 10.57 -7.33 11.53
C LEU A 111 10.03 -8.47 12.41
N GLN A 112 10.41 -9.72 12.15
CA GLN A 112 9.96 -10.89 12.91
C GLN A 112 10.86 -11.18 14.11
N GLU A 113 12.17 -10.98 13.98
CA GLU A 113 13.16 -11.37 14.98
C GLU A 113 13.55 -10.21 15.91
N SER A 114 13.30 -8.96 15.51
CA SER A 114 13.58 -7.77 16.32
C SER A 114 12.29 -7.04 16.77
N ASN A 115 12.43 -6.08 17.69
CA ASN A 115 11.34 -5.18 18.07
C ASN A 115 11.16 -3.98 17.11
N THR A 116 11.76 -4.05 15.92
CA THR A 116 11.75 -2.97 14.94
C THR A 116 10.37 -2.86 14.28
N SER A 117 9.82 -1.65 14.27
CA SER A 117 8.60 -1.38 13.52
C SER A 117 8.94 -1.14 12.04
N TYR A 118 8.06 -1.62 11.14
CA TYR A 118 8.09 -1.27 9.72
C TYR A 118 8.19 0.25 9.46
N ARG A 119 7.67 1.05 10.41
CA ARG A 119 7.81 2.51 10.35
C ARG A 119 9.28 2.98 10.38
N CYS A 120 10.19 2.34 11.12
CA CYS A 120 11.61 2.73 11.10
C CYS A 120 12.21 2.48 9.70
N ILE A 121 11.81 1.40 8.99
CA ILE A 121 12.26 1.13 7.61
C ILE A 121 11.75 2.21 6.65
N VAL A 122 10.46 2.54 6.72
CA VAL A 122 9.85 3.57 5.85
C VAL A 122 10.44 4.96 6.10
N GLN A 123 10.92 5.24 7.32
CA GLN A 123 11.50 6.51 7.70
C GLN A 123 13.04 6.52 7.63
N ASN A 124 13.67 5.37 7.37
CA ASN A 124 15.12 5.27 7.20
C ASN A 124 15.53 5.97 5.90
N ARG A 125 16.62 6.75 5.97
CA ARG A 125 17.02 7.64 4.90
C ARG A 125 17.57 6.90 3.69
N GLU A 126 18.42 5.91 3.90
CA GLU A 126 18.99 5.05 2.85
C GLU A 126 17.87 4.35 2.06
N ALA A 127 16.89 3.81 2.78
CA ALA A 127 15.74 3.13 2.23
C ALA A 127 14.85 4.08 1.39
N MET A 128 14.59 5.29 1.89
CA MET A 128 13.86 6.33 1.15
C MET A 128 14.62 6.75 -0.11
N GLU A 129 15.91 7.06 0.02
CA GLU A 129 16.74 7.51 -1.10
C GLU A 129 16.81 6.44 -2.19
N TYR A 130 16.91 5.16 -1.82
CA TYR A 130 16.92 4.05 -2.79
C TYR A 130 15.60 3.91 -3.56
N ILE A 131 14.45 3.90 -2.89
CA ILE A 131 13.15 3.84 -3.57
C ILE A 131 12.93 5.06 -4.48
N LEU A 132 13.29 6.25 -4.00
CA LEU A 132 13.15 7.49 -4.77
C LEU A 132 14.07 7.52 -5.99
N LYS A 133 15.30 6.99 -5.87
CA LYS A 133 16.22 6.81 -7.00
C LYS A 133 15.57 6.00 -8.12
N LEU A 134 15.09 4.79 -7.78
CA LEU A 134 14.46 3.89 -8.74
C LEU A 134 13.23 4.53 -9.39
N GLY A 135 12.41 5.22 -8.59
CA GLY A 135 11.26 5.97 -9.08
C GLY A 135 11.63 7.09 -10.05
N CYS A 136 12.64 7.90 -9.72
CA CYS A 136 13.12 9.00 -10.55
C CYS A 136 13.69 8.52 -11.88
N GLU A 137 14.54 7.49 -11.85
CA GLU A 137 15.11 6.87 -13.06
C GLU A 137 14.00 6.30 -13.96
N ARG A 138 13.02 5.63 -13.36
CA ARG A 138 11.88 5.09 -14.11
C ARG A 138 11.03 6.19 -14.73
N LEU A 139 10.72 7.23 -13.97
CA LEU A 139 9.93 8.35 -14.46
C LEU A 139 10.66 9.09 -15.58
N ALA A 140 11.96 9.32 -15.45
CA ALA A 140 12.78 9.93 -16.49
C ALA A 140 12.75 9.11 -17.80
N ASN A 141 12.82 7.77 -17.69
CA ASN A 141 12.72 6.89 -18.86
C ASN A 141 11.34 6.94 -19.53
N ILE A 142 10.25 6.94 -18.75
CA ILE A 142 8.88 7.06 -19.28
C ILE A 142 8.69 8.43 -19.96
N ARG A 143 9.22 9.50 -19.36
CA ARG A 143 9.13 10.87 -19.89
C ARG A 143 9.83 11.09 -21.22
N ARG A 144 10.67 10.16 -21.68
CA ARG A 144 11.21 10.16 -23.06
C ARG A 144 10.14 9.89 -24.12
N LEU A 145 9.08 9.17 -23.75
CA LEU A 145 7.94 8.85 -24.64
C LEU A 145 6.68 9.64 -24.25
N ASN A 146 6.46 9.82 -22.95
CA ASN A 146 5.32 10.50 -22.37
C ASN A 146 5.81 11.71 -21.56
N GLU A 147 6.12 12.82 -22.21
CA GLU A 147 6.78 13.99 -21.58
C GLU A 147 6.10 14.48 -20.29
N ASN A 148 4.76 14.42 -20.25
CA ASN A 148 3.96 14.87 -19.10
C ASN A 148 3.72 13.80 -18.03
N ALA A 149 4.33 12.61 -18.13
CA ALA A 149 4.18 11.56 -17.12
C ALA A 149 4.59 12.09 -15.74
N GLY A 150 3.79 11.75 -14.73
CA GLY A 150 3.97 12.14 -13.34
C GLY A 150 4.26 10.97 -12.42
N GLY A 151 4.95 11.26 -11.33
CA GLY A 151 5.20 10.37 -10.21
C GLY A 151 4.32 10.73 -9.00
N LEU A 152 3.91 9.71 -8.26
CA LEU A 152 3.21 9.81 -6.99
C LEU A 152 4.12 9.28 -5.89
N VAL A 153 4.25 10.01 -4.79
CA VAL A 153 4.77 9.45 -3.54
C VAL A 153 3.65 9.43 -2.51
N VAL A 154 3.43 8.27 -1.89
CA VAL A 154 2.52 8.14 -0.75
C VAL A 154 3.38 8.10 0.52
N ALA A 155 3.26 9.14 1.34
CA ALA A 155 4.07 9.31 2.55
C ALA A 155 3.26 9.06 3.83
N SER A 156 3.90 8.46 4.83
CA SER A 156 3.28 8.14 6.14
C SER A 156 2.88 9.32 7.03
N SER A 157 3.49 10.50 6.87
CA SER A 157 3.21 11.67 7.73
C SER A 157 3.67 12.98 7.09
N LEU A 158 3.26 14.13 7.66
CA LEU A 158 3.72 15.45 7.23
C LEU A 158 5.25 15.60 7.30
N LYS A 159 5.87 15.14 8.40
CA LYS A 159 7.33 15.17 8.56
C LYS A 159 8.01 14.29 7.50
N HIS A 160 7.51 13.09 7.29
CA HIS A 160 8.03 12.16 6.29
C HIS A 160 7.92 12.75 4.86
N ALA A 161 6.78 13.34 4.51
CA ALA A 161 6.59 13.98 3.21
C ALA A 161 7.53 15.16 2.97
N ALA A 162 7.87 15.93 4.01
CA ALA A 162 8.82 17.02 3.91
C ALA A 162 10.23 16.50 3.58
N ILE A 163 10.67 15.42 4.24
CA ILE A 163 11.97 14.77 3.97
C ILE A 163 12.00 14.21 2.55
N VAL A 164 10.95 13.47 2.14
CA VAL A 164 10.82 12.95 0.77
C VAL A 164 10.90 14.06 -0.27
N LYS A 165 10.18 15.18 -0.06
CA LYS A 165 10.23 16.34 -0.93
C LYS A 165 11.65 16.89 -1.03
N GLN A 166 12.34 17.01 0.11
CA GLN A 166 13.70 17.49 0.15
C GLN A 166 14.65 16.58 -0.65
N ILE A 167 14.60 15.26 -0.43
CA ILE A 167 15.40 14.30 -1.19
C ILE A 167 15.13 14.42 -2.71
N LEU A 168 13.86 14.51 -3.12
CA LEU A 168 13.49 14.65 -4.53
C LEU A 168 14.06 15.93 -5.17
N VAL A 169 14.02 17.05 -4.45
CA VAL A 169 14.52 18.34 -4.94
C VAL A 169 16.05 18.38 -4.90
N ASP A 170 16.65 18.10 -3.75
CA ASP A 170 18.06 18.32 -3.49
C ASP A 170 18.94 17.25 -4.16
N ASN A 171 18.56 15.97 -4.07
CA ASN A 171 19.38 14.87 -4.58
C ASN A 171 19.07 14.53 -6.04
N TYR A 172 17.83 14.75 -6.49
CA TYR A 172 17.35 14.30 -7.81
C TYR A 172 16.87 15.43 -8.72
N ASN A 173 16.94 16.69 -8.28
CA ASN A 173 16.54 17.88 -9.04
C ASN A 173 15.13 17.75 -9.67
N GLN A 174 14.19 17.18 -8.92
CA GLN A 174 12.82 16.98 -9.36
C GLN A 174 11.93 18.15 -8.96
N SER A 175 10.97 18.48 -9.82
CA SER A 175 9.87 19.39 -9.46
C SER A 175 8.81 18.65 -8.65
N VAL A 176 8.40 19.21 -7.49
CA VAL A 176 7.54 18.53 -6.51
C VAL A 176 6.42 19.44 -5.98
N VAL A 177 5.19 18.93 -5.95
CA VAL A 177 4.06 19.49 -5.17
C VAL A 177 3.74 18.58 -4.00
N SER A 178 3.41 19.14 -2.84
CA SER A 178 3.00 18.36 -1.66
C SER A 178 1.56 18.67 -1.28
N VAL A 179 0.77 17.63 -1.00
CA VAL A 179 -0.64 17.73 -0.63
C VAL A 179 -0.93 16.90 0.62
N SER A 180 -1.78 17.42 1.50
CA SER A 180 -2.10 16.82 2.79
C SER A 180 -3.55 17.10 3.20
N TYR A 181 -4.07 16.29 4.13
CA TYR A 181 -5.44 16.40 4.61
C TYR A 181 -5.74 17.69 5.38
N ASP A 182 -4.69 18.33 5.89
CA ASP A 182 -4.79 19.56 6.68
C ASP A 182 -4.80 20.82 5.81
N ASN A 183 -4.46 20.70 4.52
CA ASN A 183 -4.43 21.83 3.60
C ASN A 183 -5.79 22.02 2.90
N ARG A 184 -6.44 23.14 3.18
CA ARG A 184 -7.73 23.55 2.58
C ARG A 184 -7.66 23.70 1.05
N ASP A 185 -6.48 23.99 0.51
CA ASP A 185 -6.26 24.19 -0.93
C ASP A 185 -5.76 22.92 -1.66
N SER A 186 -5.75 21.75 -1.01
CA SER A 186 -5.26 20.50 -1.60
C SER A 186 -5.92 20.15 -2.94
N HIS A 187 -7.22 20.40 -3.11
CA HIS A 187 -7.90 20.18 -4.40
C HIS A 187 -7.41 21.10 -5.51
N ALA A 188 -7.11 22.36 -5.19
CA ALA A 188 -6.58 23.32 -6.16
C ALA A 188 -5.15 22.94 -6.57
N GLU A 189 -4.32 22.52 -5.61
CA GLU A 189 -2.95 22.05 -5.89
C GLU A 189 -2.93 20.75 -6.70
N ILE A 190 -3.83 19.80 -6.41
CA ILE A 190 -4.02 18.60 -7.23
C ILE A 190 -4.45 18.96 -8.65
N SER A 191 -5.36 19.93 -8.80
CA SER A 191 -5.83 20.39 -10.12
C SER A 191 -4.73 21.11 -10.90
N ARG A 192 -3.90 21.91 -10.23
CA ARG A 192 -2.70 22.53 -10.83
C ARG A 192 -1.70 21.47 -11.24
N PHE A 193 -1.40 20.51 -10.37
CA PHE A 193 -0.51 19.41 -10.65
C PHE A 193 -0.99 18.60 -11.87
N ARG A 194 -2.29 18.29 -11.96
CA ARG A 194 -2.90 17.56 -13.09
C ARG A 194 -2.61 18.21 -14.44
N ASN A 195 -2.61 19.54 -14.50
CA ASN A 195 -2.45 20.32 -15.72
C ASN A 195 -1.04 20.93 -15.88
N SER A 196 -0.08 20.55 -15.04
CA SER A 196 1.30 21.03 -15.08
C SER A 196 2.25 19.96 -15.62
N ASN A 197 3.49 20.37 -15.90
CA ASN A 197 4.59 19.45 -16.19
C ASN A 197 5.42 19.07 -14.94
N THR A 198 4.92 19.41 -13.74
CA THR A 198 5.59 19.06 -12.49
C THR A 198 5.75 17.53 -12.38
N GLN A 199 6.91 17.07 -11.96
CA GLN A 199 7.26 15.65 -12.03
C GLN A 199 6.58 14.85 -10.93
N TRP A 200 6.57 15.33 -9.68
CA TRP A 200 6.10 14.56 -8.54
C TRP A 200 5.02 15.25 -7.73
N ILE A 201 4.08 14.45 -7.24
CA ILE A 201 3.16 14.83 -6.17
C ILE A 201 3.41 13.92 -4.95
N VAL A 202 3.69 14.53 -3.80
CA VAL A 202 3.86 13.84 -2.52
C VAL A 202 2.57 14.01 -1.72
N SER A 203 1.91 12.91 -1.38
CA SER A 203 0.61 12.89 -0.72
C SER A 203 0.64 12.19 0.62
N ILE A 204 -0.08 12.78 1.59
CA ILE A 204 -0.35 12.18 2.90
C ILE A 204 -1.86 12.03 3.05
N GLY A 205 -2.37 10.81 3.00
CA GLY A 205 -3.78 10.48 3.27
C GLY A 205 -4.83 11.09 2.33
N MET A 206 -4.45 11.87 1.31
CA MET A 206 -5.39 12.62 0.45
C MET A 206 -5.62 12.04 -0.93
N ILE A 207 -4.61 11.41 -1.55
CA ILE A 207 -4.74 10.84 -2.90
C ILE A 207 -5.39 9.45 -2.88
N SER A 208 -5.78 8.91 -1.72
CA SER A 208 -6.52 7.65 -1.63
C SER A 208 -7.98 7.75 -2.06
N GLU A 209 -8.59 8.95 -2.11
CA GLU A 209 -10.01 9.13 -2.45
C GLU A 209 -10.26 10.32 -3.42
N GLY A 210 -11.18 10.14 -4.37
CA GLY A 210 -11.84 11.25 -5.09
C GLY A 210 -11.04 12.09 -6.10
N THR A 211 -9.74 11.86 -6.31
CA THR A 211 -8.94 12.68 -7.25
C THR A 211 -8.49 11.90 -8.48
N ASP A 212 -8.68 12.51 -9.64
CA ASP A 212 -8.33 11.93 -10.94
C ASP A 212 -7.12 12.59 -11.59
N ILE A 213 -6.01 11.87 -11.72
CA ILE A 213 -4.77 12.35 -12.36
C ILE A 213 -4.20 11.27 -13.29
N PRO A 214 -4.73 11.14 -14.53
CA PRO A 214 -4.35 10.06 -15.45
C PRO A 214 -2.87 10.04 -15.84
N ARG A 215 -2.17 11.17 -15.78
CA ARG A 215 -0.74 11.25 -16.12
C ARG A 215 0.19 10.57 -15.11
N LEU A 216 -0.31 10.13 -13.95
CA LEU A 216 0.49 9.41 -12.96
C LEU A 216 0.83 7.99 -13.45
N GLN A 217 2.12 7.67 -13.56
CA GLN A 217 2.58 6.37 -14.08
C GLN A 217 3.62 5.69 -13.19
N VAL A 218 4.23 6.42 -12.26
CA VAL A 218 5.21 5.89 -11.30
C VAL A 218 4.70 6.19 -9.90
N CYS A 219 4.73 5.22 -9.00
CA CYS A 219 4.38 5.37 -7.59
C CYS A 219 5.50 4.86 -6.69
N CYS A 220 5.93 5.68 -5.74
CA CYS A 220 6.75 5.25 -4.60
C CYS A 220 5.82 5.14 -3.38
N HIS A 221 5.49 3.90 -3.00
CA HIS A 221 4.63 3.62 -1.86
C HIS A 221 5.49 3.51 -0.59
N MET A 222 5.51 4.59 0.18
CA MET A 222 6.27 4.71 1.43
C MET A 222 5.31 5.10 2.57
N SER A 223 4.24 4.31 2.69
CA SER A 223 3.22 4.45 3.74
C SER A 223 3.41 3.38 4.80
N SER A 224 3.11 3.69 6.06
CA SER A 224 3.04 2.70 7.14
C SER A 224 1.75 1.86 7.11
N ILE A 225 0.80 2.19 6.23
CA ILE A 225 -0.45 1.44 6.07
C ILE A 225 -0.18 0.24 5.13
N LYS A 226 -0.42 -0.96 5.64
CA LYS A 226 -0.09 -2.24 4.97
C LYS A 226 -1.31 -3.07 4.61
N THR A 227 -2.51 -2.48 4.61
CA THR A 227 -3.74 -3.22 4.28
C THR A 227 -3.85 -3.39 2.76
N GLU A 228 -4.32 -4.55 2.32
CA GLU A 228 -4.48 -4.83 0.89
C GLU A 228 -5.43 -3.80 0.22
N LEU A 229 -6.51 -3.42 0.90
CA LEU A 229 -7.44 -2.39 0.43
C LEU A 229 -6.69 -1.08 0.11
N TYR A 230 -5.87 -0.60 1.04
CA TYR A 230 -5.11 0.63 0.84
C TYR A 230 -4.10 0.49 -0.29
N PHE A 231 -3.40 -0.64 -0.37
CA PHE A 231 -2.45 -0.93 -1.43
C PHE A 231 -3.12 -0.89 -2.82
N ARG A 232 -4.28 -1.53 -2.99
CA ARG A 232 -5.06 -1.51 -4.24
C ARG A 232 -5.60 -0.12 -4.58
N GLN A 233 -6.06 0.63 -3.58
CA GLN A 233 -6.50 2.03 -3.77
C GLN A 233 -5.37 2.91 -4.28
N VAL A 234 -4.15 2.78 -3.73
CA VAL A 234 -2.98 3.52 -4.21
C VAL A 234 -2.59 3.07 -5.61
N LEU A 235 -2.50 1.76 -5.85
CA LEU A 235 -2.17 1.22 -7.16
C LEU A 235 -3.14 1.73 -8.24
N GLY A 236 -4.45 1.71 -7.95
CA GLY A 236 -5.49 2.21 -8.87
C GLY A 236 -5.28 3.66 -9.34
N ARG A 237 -4.55 4.49 -8.58
CA ARG A 237 -4.26 5.88 -8.97
C ARG A 237 -3.33 5.98 -10.18
N ILE A 238 -2.45 5.00 -10.39
CA ILE A 238 -1.51 4.97 -11.51
C ILE A 238 -1.96 4.10 -12.68
N LEU A 239 -3.06 3.35 -12.52
CA LEU A 239 -3.57 2.43 -13.54
C LEU A 239 -4.48 3.09 -14.59
N ARG A 240 -4.91 4.33 -14.39
CA ARG A 240 -5.79 4.98 -15.35
C ARG A 240 -5.09 5.26 -16.66
N VAL A 241 -5.70 4.95 -17.80
CA VAL A 241 -5.13 5.28 -19.10
C VAL A 241 -5.37 6.73 -19.48
N ASP A 242 -4.56 7.24 -20.39
CA ASP A 242 -4.71 8.52 -21.07
C ASP A 242 -4.32 8.34 -22.56
N ASN A 243 -4.23 9.43 -23.32
CA ASN A 243 -3.87 9.36 -24.75
C ASN A 243 -2.36 9.18 -24.99
N SER A 244 -1.57 8.84 -23.97
CA SER A 244 -0.12 8.71 -24.10
C SER A 244 0.30 7.37 -24.72
N ILE A 245 1.55 7.29 -25.20
CA ILE A 245 2.05 6.14 -25.96
C ILE A 245 2.39 4.98 -25.01
N TYR A 246 3.10 5.28 -23.92
CA TYR A 246 3.53 4.26 -22.97
C TYR A 246 2.46 4.04 -21.88
N GLN A 247 1.78 2.89 -21.87
CA GLN A 247 0.65 2.59 -20.98
C GLN A 247 0.95 1.53 -19.91
N LYS A 248 2.16 1.55 -19.33
CA LYS A 248 2.48 0.72 -18.14
C LYS A 248 2.60 1.61 -16.91
N ALA A 249 2.22 1.04 -15.77
CA ALA A 249 2.30 1.68 -14.47
C ALA A 249 3.36 0.96 -13.61
N TRP A 250 4.14 1.72 -12.84
CA TRP A 250 5.20 1.19 -11.99
C TRP A 250 4.98 1.59 -10.53
N MET A 251 5.00 0.62 -9.62
CA MET A 251 4.90 0.86 -8.19
C MET A 251 6.13 0.28 -7.50
N TYR A 252 6.77 1.08 -6.66
CA TYR A 252 7.93 0.71 -5.85
C TYR A 252 7.52 0.70 -4.39
N THR A 253 7.78 -0.39 -3.68
CA THR A 253 7.45 -0.56 -2.26
C THR A 253 8.46 -1.49 -1.60
N PHE A 254 8.54 -1.48 -0.28
CA PHE A 254 9.37 -2.43 0.46
C PHE A 254 8.78 -3.84 0.43
N ALA A 255 9.67 -4.84 0.41
CA ALA A 255 9.36 -6.26 0.49
C ALA A 255 9.07 -6.66 1.95
N GLU A 256 7.97 -6.13 2.47
CA GLU A 256 7.40 -6.57 3.74
C GLU A 256 6.26 -7.56 3.46
N GLU A 257 6.12 -8.57 4.31
CA GLU A 257 5.19 -9.70 4.17
C GLU A 257 3.80 -9.32 3.63
N ARG A 258 3.10 -8.36 4.26
CA ARG A 258 1.72 -7.99 3.87
C ARG A 258 1.67 -7.25 2.54
N LEU A 259 2.67 -6.43 2.24
CA LEU A 259 2.77 -5.70 0.97
C LEU A 259 3.16 -6.64 -0.19
N THR A 260 4.05 -7.59 0.10
CA THR A 260 4.41 -8.68 -0.81
C THR A 260 3.18 -9.51 -1.15
N GLN A 261 2.43 -9.97 -0.14
CA GLN A 261 1.20 -10.71 -0.34
C GLN A 261 0.15 -9.89 -1.12
N SER A 262 -0.01 -8.61 -0.79
CA SER A 262 -0.90 -7.71 -1.54
C SER A 262 -0.49 -7.57 -3.01
N ALA A 263 0.80 -7.56 -3.32
CA ALA A 263 1.30 -7.48 -4.69
C ALA A 263 1.09 -8.76 -5.49
N GLU A 264 1.26 -9.93 -4.85
CA GLU A 264 1.01 -11.24 -5.46
C GLU A 264 -0.49 -11.47 -5.70
N ASN A 265 -1.34 -10.97 -4.79
CA ASN A 265 -2.79 -11.11 -4.86
C ASN A 265 -3.47 -10.15 -5.85
N ILE A 266 -2.79 -9.20 -6.50
CA ILE A 266 -3.48 -8.27 -7.43
C ILE A 266 -4.20 -9.00 -8.56
N ALA A 267 -3.63 -10.12 -9.02
CA ALA A 267 -4.28 -10.92 -10.05
C ALA A 267 -5.58 -11.58 -9.57
N GLN A 268 -5.73 -11.75 -8.25
CA GLN A 268 -6.96 -12.17 -7.60
C GLN A 268 -7.81 -10.92 -7.32
N ASP A 269 -8.92 -10.76 -8.03
CA ASP A 269 -9.76 -9.57 -7.84
C ASP A 269 -10.41 -9.53 -6.46
N ILE A 270 -10.74 -10.69 -5.88
CA ILE A 270 -11.31 -10.85 -4.54
C ILE A 270 -10.38 -11.77 -3.73
N PRO A 271 -9.79 -11.30 -2.62
CA PRO A 271 -8.89 -12.12 -1.81
C PRO A 271 -9.62 -13.23 -1.05
N ASP A 272 -9.04 -14.43 -1.01
CA ASP A 272 -9.63 -15.60 -0.32
C ASP A 272 -9.80 -15.41 1.19
N VAL A 273 -9.01 -14.53 1.80
CA VAL A 273 -9.01 -14.25 3.26
C VAL A 273 -10.24 -13.43 3.69
N CYS A 274 -11.09 -12.99 2.76
CA CYS A 274 -12.20 -12.08 3.02
C CYS A 274 -13.55 -12.78 3.33
N SER A 275 -13.53 -14.01 3.82
CA SER A 275 -14.72 -14.67 4.34
C SER A 275 -15.20 -13.97 5.63
N ILE A 276 -16.51 -13.77 5.75
CA ILE A 276 -17.08 -13.22 6.98
C ILE A 276 -16.96 -14.27 8.09
N VAL A 277 -16.41 -13.87 9.23
CA VAL A 277 -16.47 -14.66 10.46
C VAL A 277 -17.90 -14.61 10.99
N LYS A 278 -18.61 -15.75 11.02
CA LYS A 278 -19.87 -15.85 11.77
C LYS A 278 -19.55 -15.61 13.24
N VAL A 279 -20.10 -14.54 13.82
CA VAL A 279 -20.08 -14.35 15.27
C VAL A 279 -21.17 -15.25 15.84
N ASP A 280 -20.84 -16.53 16.02
CA ASP A 280 -21.66 -17.41 16.82
C ASP A 280 -21.30 -17.17 18.30
N GLN A 281 -22.31 -16.82 19.09
CA GLN A 281 -22.22 -16.82 20.55
C GLN A 281 -22.07 -18.28 21.00
N GLU A 282 -20.87 -18.71 21.42
CA GLU A 282 -20.68 -19.71 22.46
C GLU A 282 -19.21 -19.83 22.86
N LEU A 283 -18.92 -19.43 24.11
CA LEU A 283 -17.73 -19.79 24.86
C LEU A 283 -17.91 -21.25 25.34
N GLU A 284 -17.01 -22.16 24.97
CA GLU A 284 -16.27 -23.01 25.91
C GLU A 284 -15.39 -24.10 25.23
N GLN A 285 -14.25 -24.35 25.88
CA GLN A 285 -13.37 -25.52 25.85
C GLN A 285 -12.18 -25.60 24.87
N ILE A 286 -11.02 -25.36 25.47
CA ILE A 286 -9.64 -25.65 25.04
C ILE A 286 -9.34 -27.14 25.30
N ILE A 287 -8.59 -27.81 24.41
CA ILE A 287 -7.30 -28.53 24.65
C ILE A 287 -6.82 -29.19 23.33
N PRO A 288 -5.49 -29.28 23.08
CA PRO A 288 -4.87 -29.36 21.75
C PRO A 288 -4.31 -30.75 21.40
N GLU A 289 -4.02 -31.01 20.11
CA GLU A 289 -2.72 -31.56 19.66
C GLU A 289 -2.59 -31.82 18.13
N GLN A 290 -1.37 -31.50 17.67
CA GLN A 290 -0.51 -32.21 16.71
C GLN A 290 -0.37 -31.81 15.22
N ILE A 291 0.92 -31.65 14.92
CA ILE A 291 1.69 -31.25 13.74
C ILE A 291 1.64 -32.29 12.62
N SER A 292 1.71 -31.85 11.35
CA SER A 292 2.53 -32.54 10.33
C SER A 292 2.94 -31.59 9.20
N GLU A 293 4.22 -31.71 8.82
CA GLU A 293 4.95 -30.97 7.80
C GLU A 293 4.55 -31.37 6.36
N HIS A 294 4.78 -30.51 5.35
CA HIS A 294 5.47 -30.90 4.10
C HIS A 294 5.80 -29.71 3.15
N SER A 295 7.10 -29.46 3.02
CA SER A 295 7.96 -29.23 1.82
C SER A 295 7.57 -28.34 0.62
N ILE A 296 8.57 -27.53 0.25
CA ILE A 296 8.74 -26.44 -0.73
C ILE A 296 9.07 -26.95 -2.15
N SER A 297 8.81 -26.14 -3.20
CA SER A 297 9.79 -25.96 -4.29
C SER A 297 9.69 -24.57 -4.95
N GLU A 298 10.72 -23.74 -4.76
CA GLU A 298 10.97 -22.50 -5.50
C GLU A 298 12.11 -22.71 -6.52
N THR A 299 12.08 -21.98 -7.63
CA THR A 299 13.25 -21.75 -8.49
C THR A 299 13.37 -20.26 -8.78
N SER A 300 14.48 -19.65 -8.33
CA SER A 300 14.83 -18.26 -8.61
C SER A 300 16.28 -18.19 -9.05
N SER A 301 16.53 -17.47 -10.15
CA SER A 301 17.86 -17.20 -10.69
C SER A 301 18.28 -15.77 -10.33
N THR A 302 19.34 -15.65 -9.55
CA THR A 302 20.00 -14.40 -9.13
C THR A 302 21.04 -13.95 -10.16
N PHE A 303 21.18 -12.64 -10.34
CA PHE A 303 22.33 -12.00 -11.00
C PHE A 303 23.03 -11.08 -9.99
N SER A 304 24.37 -11.04 -10.02
CA SER A 304 25.22 -10.34 -9.05
C SER A 304 25.40 -8.85 -9.34
N PHE A 305 25.61 -8.06 -8.28
CA PHE A 305 25.63 -6.59 -8.25
C PHE A 305 26.87 -6.05 -7.50
N GLU A 306 28.06 -6.49 -7.88
CA GLU A 306 29.32 -6.08 -7.22
C GLU A 306 29.83 -4.67 -7.59
N GLU A 307 29.07 -3.81 -8.28
CA GLU A 307 29.63 -2.59 -8.88
C GLU A 307 29.28 -1.23 -8.25
N ILE A 308 28.48 -1.11 -7.18
CA ILE A 308 28.02 0.22 -6.73
C ILE A 308 28.04 0.41 -5.20
N LEU A 309 29.24 0.43 -4.62
CA LEU A 309 29.50 0.93 -3.26
C LEU A 309 30.00 2.38 -3.31
N ARG A 310 29.36 3.28 -2.55
CA ARG A 310 29.96 4.10 -1.47
C ARG A 310 29.12 5.34 -1.15
N PHE A 311 28.65 5.38 0.10
CA PHE A 311 28.63 6.48 1.09
C PHE A 311 27.32 6.50 1.88
N GLY A 312 27.43 6.36 3.21
CA GLY A 312 26.32 6.40 4.17
C GLY A 312 26.23 7.73 4.94
N SER A 313 25.15 7.88 5.72
CA SER A 313 25.09 8.82 6.86
C SER A 313 23.96 8.46 7.83
N GLU A 314 24.35 8.29 9.10
CA GLU A 314 23.60 7.96 10.31
C GLU A 314 22.36 8.85 10.59
N MET A 315 21.27 8.23 11.10
CA MET A 315 20.14 8.93 11.74
C MET A 315 19.36 8.03 12.71
N GLU A 316 19.14 8.53 13.94
CA GLU A 316 18.58 7.82 15.11
C GLU A 316 17.06 7.54 15.01
N CYS A 317 16.60 6.32 15.40
CA CYS A 317 15.17 5.99 15.55
C CYS A 317 14.77 6.09 17.05
N GLU A 318 13.96 7.09 17.44
CA GLU A 318 13.40 7.18 18.80
C GLU A 318 12.28 6.15 19.03
N GLN A 319 12.40 5.34 20.09
CA GLN A 319 11.34 4.45 20.58
C GLN A 319 10.52 5.12 21.71
N HIS A 320 9.20 5.11 21.59
CA HIS A 320 8.30 5.45 22.70
C HIS A 320 8.01 4.20 23.54
N SER A 321 8.70 4.04 24.67
CA SER A 321 8.29 3.14 25.74
C SER A 321 7.39 3.89 26.74
N LYS A 322 6.18 3.37 26.98
CA LYS A 322 5.35 3.80 28.11
C LYS A 322 5.87 3.09 29.36
N VAL A 323 6.73 3.74 30.13
CA VAL A 323 6.99 3.36 31.53
C VAL A 323 6.97 4.62 32.40
N ARG A 324 6.05 4.64 33.37
CA ARG A 324 6.03 5.62 34.46
C ARG A 324 7.08 5.17 35.48
N GLY A 325 8.15 5.93 35.66
CA GLY A 325 9.14 5.71 36.71
C GLY A 325 10.52 6.23 36.34
N GLU A 326 11.02 7.14 37.17
CA GLU A 326 12.28 7.89 37.16
C GLU A 326 13.51 7.21 36.51
N GLY A 327 14.17 7.92 35.59
CA GLY A 327 15.56 7.68 35.18
C GLY A 327 15.80 6.80 33.94
N SER A 328 15.20 7.09 32.78
CA SER A 328 15.60 6.44 31.51
C SER A 328 16.81 7.15 30.88
N GLN A 329 17.96 6.49 30.87
CA GLN A 329 18.92 6.66 29.77
C GLN A 329 18.19 6.40 28.45
N ALA A 330 18.35 7.29 27.46
CA ALA A 330 17.82 7.06 26.13
C ALA A 330 18.58 5.88 25.51
N ILE A 331 17.87 4.80 25.21
CA ILE A 331 18.41 3.66 24.45
C ILE A 331 18.62 4.18 23.03
N LEU A 332 19.88 4.21 22.58
CA LEU A 332 20.22 4.55 21.20
C LEU A 332 19.95 3.33 20.34
N THR A 333 18.99 3.46 19.41
CA THR A 333 18.69 2.45 18.40
C THR A 333 18.93 3.03 17.02
N GLU A 334 19.85 2.43 16.28
CA GLU A 334 20.19 2.80 14.92
C GLU A 334 19.92 1.64 13.96
N LEU A 335 19.31 1.94 12.81
CA LEU A 335 19.00 0.97 11.77
C LEU A 335 19.63 1.42 10.46
N GLN A 336 20.58 0.62 9.97
CA GLN A 336 21.26 0.81 8.69
C GLN A 336 20.78 -0.24 7.70
N LEU A 337 20.45 0.18 6.47
CA LEU A 337 20.05 -0.71 5.38
C LEU A 337 21.05 -0.58 4.22
N GLU A 338 21.70 -1.68 3.88
CA GLU A 338 22.65 -1.76 2.77
C GLU A 338 22.26 -2.86 1.79
N GLU A 339 22.94 -2.94 0.63
CA GLU A 339 22.77 -4.04 -0.33
C GLU A 339 21.30 -4.31 -0.73
N PHE A 340 20.65 -3.28 -1.29
CA PHE A 340 19.27 -3.41 -1.72
C PHE A 340 19.13 -4.34 -2.94
N LYS A 341 18.19 -5.27 -2.87
CA LYS A 341 17.75 -6.15 -3.97
C LYS A 341 16.33 -5.81 -4.38
N VAL A 342 15.99 -6.09 -5.64
CA VAL A 342 14.65 -5.82 -6.19
C VAL A 342 14.01 -7.08 -6.78
N ARG A 343 12.73 -7.28 -6.51
CA ARG A 343 11.90 -8.34 -7.10
C ARG A 343 10.77 -7.71 -7.89
N LEU A 344 10.67 -8.03 -9.18
CA LEU A 344 9.60 -7.54 -10.05
C LEU A 344 8.44 -8.55 -10.08
N ILE A 345 7.26 -8.09 -9.66
CA ILE A 345 5.99 -8.75 -9.89
C ILE A 345 5.35 -8.14 -11.14
N LYS A 346 5.14 -8.99 -12.15
CA LYS A 346 4.45 -8.65 -13.39
C LYS A 346 3.02 -9.17 -13.28
N THR A 347 2.04 -8.29 -13.38
CA THR A 347 0.63 -8.71 -13.47
C THR A 347 0.16 -8.55 -14.92
N PHE A 348 -0.23 -9.68 -15.51
CA PHE A 348 -0.78 -9.86 -16.87
C PHE A 348 0.15 -9.48 -18.04
#